data_AF-A0A7X8W1W7-F1
#
_entry.id   AF-A0A7X8W1W7-F1
#
_cell.length_a   1.000
_cell.length_b   1.000
_cell.length_c   1.000
_cell.angle_alpha   90.00
_cell.angle_beta   90.00
_cell.angle_gamma   90.00
#
_symmetry.space_group_name_H-M   'P 1'
#
loop_
_entity.id
_entity.type
_entity.pdbx_description
1 polymer ?
#
loop_
_entity_poly.entity_id
_entity_poly.type
_entity_poly.pdbx_seq_one_letter_code
_entity_poly.pdbx_strand_id
1 'polypeptide(L)'
;ADVEFINFEEAKKDLSQYSVVINAGEAFSAWSGSKAWDDIALVENLRRYVANGGVFIGVNEPSMGTEKGFNFALFDVLGVDEDTGAKVCHGKLTPLHKALFTIPQGAFIKGKEEIFLTDKNAVVANEKEEIKIVVNEYDKGKGIYLTHFNYTVENTRLLLNILLYAMGKTEATAYICDNKYTECAYFSESKKLAVINNSEEPQSTVILTHQGKVTVDLVAGELKILEDIE
;
A
#
# COMPACT_ATOMS: atom_id res chain seq x y z
N ALA A 1 -2.33 -10.91 -8.88
CA ALA A 1 -1.39 -9.76 -8.82
C ALA A 1 0.00 -10.33 -8.97
N ASP A 2 0.84 -9.71 -9.79
CA ASP A 2 2.24 -10.09 -9.93
C ASP A 2 3.08 -9.29 -8.91
N VAL A 3 4.05 -9.93 -8.28
CA VAL A 3 4.92 -9.32 -7.28
C VAL A 3 6.36 -9.63 -7.63
N GLU A 4 7.12 -8.58 -7.93
CA GLU A 4 8.53 -8.67 -8.23
C GLU A 4 9.36 -8.01 -7.12
N PHE A 5 10.50 -8.61 -6.80
CA PHE A 5 11.48 -8.04 -5.88
C PHE A 5 12.63 -7.46 -6.68
N ILE A 6 12.75 -6.13 -6.67
CA ILE A 6 13.83 -5.40 -7.32
C ILE A 6 14.81 -4.85 -6.30
N ASN A 7 16.07 -4.72 -6.68
CA ASN A 7 17.10 -4.07 -5.87
C ASN A 7 17.25 -2.57 -6.20
N PHE A 8 18.07 -1.86 -5.44
CA PHE A 8 18.27 -0.41 -5.63
C PHE A 8 18.95 -0.03 -6.95
N GLU A 9 19.76 -0.89 -7.56
CA GLU A 9 20.33 -0.63 -8.90
C GLU A 9 19.28 -0.80 -10.01
N GLU A 10 18.31 -1.69 -9.82
CA GLU A 10 17.15 -1.82 -10.70
C GLU A 10 16.19 -0.64 -10.51
N ALA A 11 16.00 -0.16 -9.27
CA ALA A 11 15.18 1.00 -8.95
C ALA A 11 15.68 2.33 -9.55
N LYS A 12 16.93 2.38 -10.05
CA LYS A 12 17.48 3.53 -10.81
C LYS A 12 17.10 3.51 -12.29
N LYS A 13 16.57 2.39 -12.80
CA LYS A 13 16.19 2.20 -14.21
C LYS A 13 14.71 2.54 -14.42
N ASP A 14 14.20 2.35 -15.62
CA ASP A 14 12.78 2.58 -15.90
C ASP A 14 11.89 1.64 -15.07
N LEU A 15 10.94 2.24 -14.36
CA LEU A 15 9.96 1.56 -13.50
C LEU A 15 8.56 1.57 -14.10
N SER A 16 8.40 2.02 -15.35
CA SER A 16 7.10 2.15 -16.03
C SER A 16 6.28 0.85 -16.13
N GLN A 17 6.94 -0.31 -16.04
CA GLN A 17 6.27 -1.62 -15.99
C GLN A 17 5.57 -1.88 -14.65
N TYR A 18 6.03 -1.26 -13.57
CA TYR A 18 5.47 -1.42 -12.23
C TYR A 18 4.38 -0.39 -12.01
N SER A 19 3.22 -0.83 -11.54
CA SER A 19 2.15 0.10 -11.18
C SER A 19 2.33 0.69 -9.77
N VAL A 20 2.93 -0.11 -8.88
CA VAL A 20 3.16 0.24 -7.48
C VAL A 20 4.57 -0.23 -7.10
N VAL A 21 5.34 0.65 -6.46
CA VAL A 21 6.64 0.32 -5.84
C VAL A 21 6.49 0.46 -4.34
N ILE A 22 6.93 -0.54 -3.58
CA ILE A 22 6.85 -0.55 -2.12
C ILE A 22 8.27 -0.56 -1.54
N ASN A 23 8.57 0.40 -0.66
CA ASN A 23 9.75 0.39 0.19
C ASN A 23 9.30 0.29 1.65
N ALA A 24 9.76 -0.74 2.35
CA ALA A 24 9.30 -1.07 3.69
C ALA A 24 10.48 -1.54 4.55
N GLY A 25 10.62 -0.99 5.75
CA GLY A 25 11.65 -1.44 6.67
C GLY A 25 11.96 -0.44 7.77
N GLU A 26 12.84 -0.86 8.68
CA GLU A 26 13.49 0.03 9.65
C GLU A 26 14.63 0.79 8.98
N ALA A 27 14.87 2.01 9.42
CA ALA A 27 15.95 2.87 9.01
C ALA A 27 17.29 2.11 9.02
N PHE A 28 18.10 2.37 8.00
CA PHE A 28 19.44 1.78 7.85
C PHE A 28 19.51 0.25 7.73
N SER A 29 18.37 -0.44 7.63
CA SER A 29 18.31 -1.86 7.26
C SER A 29 18.49 -2.07 5.76
N ALA A 30 18.79 -3.31 5.36
CA ALA A 30 18.83 -3.70 3.94
C ALA A 30 17.47 -3.53 3.25
N TRP A 31 16.37 -3.58 4.01
CA TRP A 31 15.00 -3.48 3.51
C TRP A 31 14.60 -2.02 3.22
N SER A 32 14.97 -1.07 4.09
CA SER A 32 14.75 0.35 3.81
C SER A 32 15.73 0.86 2.76
N GLY A 33 17.01 0.45 2.81
CA GLY A 33 18.03 0.76 1.80
C GLY A 33 19.25 1.52 2.32
N SER A 34 19.18 2.08 3.52
CA SER A 34 20.30 2.80 4.15
C SER A 34 20.90 3.85 3.20
N LYS A 35 22.22 3.82 2.96
CA LYS A 35 22.95 4.73 2.07
C LYS A 35 22.49 4.76 0.61
N ALA A 36 21.64 3.82 0.16
CA ALA A 36 21.09 3.87 -1.20
C ALA A 36 20.37 5.20 -1.48
N TRP A 37 19.77 5.82 -0.46
CA TRP A 37 19.03 7.07 -0.57
C TRP A 37 19.89 8.32 -0.71
N ASP A 38 21.21 8.20 -0.52
CA ASP A 38 22.16 9.29 -0.81
C ASP A 38 22.48 9.36 -2.33
N ASP A 39 22.07 8.36 -3.12
CA ASP A 39 22.21 8.36 -4.58
C ASP A 39 21.08 9.19 -5.22
N ILE A 40 21.44 10.38 -5.69
CA ILE A 40 20.53 11.31 -6.37
C ILE A 40 19.82 10.65 -7.55
N ALA A 41 20.48 9.76 -8.29
CA ALA A 41 19.87 9.11 -9.45
C ALA A 41 18.71 8.20 -9.05
N LEU A 42 18.79 7.54 -7.89
CA LEU A 42 17.69 6.74 -7.35
C LEU A 42 16.50 7.62 -6.98
N VAL A 43 16.76 8.69 -6.21
CA VAL A 43 15.72 9.59 -5.70
C VAL A 43 15.01 10.33 -6.85
N GLU A 44 15.77 10.86 -7.81
CA GLU A 44 15.21 11.52 -9.00
C GLU A 44 14.40 10.57 -9.85
N ASN A 45 14.84 9.33 -10.02
CA ASN A 45 14.11 8.34 -10.80
C ASN A 45 12.77 7.98 -10.13
N LEU A 46 12.75 7.77 -8.82
CA LEU A 46 11.51 7.48 -8.09
C LEU A 46 10.54 8.66 -8.08
N ARG A 47 11.04 9.90 -7.89
CA ARG A 47 10.22 11.12 -8.06
C ARG A 47 9.60 11.19 -9.45
N ARG A 48 10.41 10.98 -10.51
CA ARG A 48 9.92 10.99 -11.90
C ARG A 48 8.92 9.87 -12.18
N TYR A 49 9.15 8.68 -11.64
CA TYR A 49 8.23 7.55 -11.75
C TYR A 49 6.86 7.89 -11.17
N VAL A 50 6.82 8.43 -9.94
CA VAL A 50 5.55 8.85 -9.32
C VAL A 50 4.93 10.01 -10.08
N ALA A 51 5.70 11.04 -10.44
CA ALA A 51 5.19 12.19 -11.17
C ALA A 51 4.51 11.81 -12.51
N ASN A 52 4.97 10.72 -13.13
CA ASN A 52 4.41 10.19 -14.38
C ASN A 52 3.21 9.24 -14.20
N GLY A 53 2.72 9.04 -12.98
CA GLY A 53 1.53 8.22 -12.70
C GLY A 53 1.79 6.97 -11.86
N GLY A 54 3.06 6.69 -11.52
CA GLY A 54 3.41 5.61 -10.62
C GLY A 54 2.90 5.83 -9.19
N VAL A 55 2.78 4.75 -8.44
CA VAL A 55 2.47 4.80 -7.01
C VAL A 55 3.70 4.36 -6.22
N PHE A 56 4.08 5.13 -5.20
CA PHE A 56 5.10 4.74 -4.24
C PHE A 56 4.50 4.56 -2.85
N ILE A 57 4.65 3.38 -2.26
CA ILE A 57 4.20 3.07 -0.91
C ILE A 57 5.41 2.94 0.02
N GLY A 58 5.45 3.80 1.03
CA GLY A 58 6.45 3.76 2.09
C GLY A 58 5.88 3.17 3.38
N VAL A 59 6.57 2.21 4.00
CA VAL A 59 6.13 1.59 5.26
C VAL A 59 7.21 1.70 6.33
N ASN A 60 6.80 2.14 7.53
CA ASN A 60 7.65 2.38 8.70
C ASN A 60 8.66 3.51 8.47
N GLU A 61 9.90 3.21 8.10
CA GLU A 61 10.98 4.20 7.89
C GLU A 61 11.51 4.10 6.45
N PRO A 62 10.63 4.36 5.45
CA PRO A 62 10.97 4.26 4.04
C PRO A 62 11.89 5.41 3.64
N SER A 63 12.77 5.18 2.70
CA SER A 63 13.63 6.23 2.15
C SER A 63 14.47 7.01 3.16
N MET A 64 14.76 6.44 4.33
CA MET A 64 15.58 7.11 5.35
C MET A 64 16.99 7.37 4.80
N GLY A 65 17.31 8.65 4.58
CA GLY A 65 18.60 9.11 4.04
C GLY A 65 19.52 9.68 5.13
N THR A 66 20.69 10.17 4.72
CA THR A 66 21.65 10.80 5.64
C THR A 66 21.79 12.32 5.46
N GLU A 67 21.08 12.90 4.49
CA GLU A 67 21.16 14.33 4.18
C GLU A 67 20.47 15.23 5.22
N LYS A 68 20.93 16.49 5.30
CA LYS A 68 20.47 17.46 6.28
C LYS A 68 19.18 18.14 5.81
N GLY A 69 18.08 17.95 6.54
CA GLY A 69 16.84 18.69 6.33
C GLY A 69 15.63 17.82 6.65
N PHE A 70 15.27 16.93 5.74
CA PHE A 70 14.25 15.90 5.92
C PHE A 70 14.94 14.54 6.12
N ASN A 71 14.32 13.66 6.89
CA ASN A 71 14.87 12.34 7.19
C ASN A 71 14.51 11.35 6.07
N PHE A 72 13.29 11.41 5.54
CA PHE A 72 12.92 10.67 4.34
C PHE A 72 13.38 11.40 3.08
N ALA A 73 14.16 10.74 2.23
CA ALA A 73 14.62 11.28 0.94
C ALA A 73 13.45 11.55 -0.02
N LEU A 74 12.34 10.81 0.13
CA LEU A 74 11.09 10.97 -0.63
C LEU A 74 9.98 11.61 0.21
N PHE A 75 10.33 12.47 1.19
CA PHE A 75 9.35 13.16 2.04
C PHE A 75 8.29 13.93 1.24
N ASP A 76 8.66 14.48 0.08
CA ASP A 76 7.82 15.25 -0.81
C ASP A 76 6.83 14.36 -1.56
N VAL A 77 7.26 13.16 -1.98
CA VAL A 77 6.40 12.15 -2.59
C VAL A 77 5.41 11.62 -1.55
N LEU A 78 5.89 11.23 -0.38
CA LEU A 78 5.09 10.62 0.69
C LEU A 78 4.18 11.64 1.40
N GLY A 79 4.50 12.93 1.32
CA GLY A 79 3.79 13.99 2.05
C GLY A 79 4.00 13.95 3.57
N VAL A 80 5.00 13.18 4.04
CA VAL A 80 5.35 13.03 5.45
C VAL A 80 6.86 12.99 5.66
N ASP A 81 7.28 13.28 6.88
CA ASP A 81 8.63 13.06 7.39
C ASP A 81 8.56 12.66 8.87
N GLU A 82 9.66 12.10 9.39
CA GLU A 82 9.80 11.71 10.79
C GLU A 82 10.58 12.79 11.56
N ASP A 83 10.12 13.20 12.75
CA ASP A 83 10.82 14.13 13.62
C ASP A 83 11.73 13.36 14.59
N THR A 84 13.02 13.39 14.33
CA THR A 84 14.07 12.74 15.15
C THR A 84 14.50 13.59 16.36
N GLY A 85 13.70 14.61 16.73
CA GLY A 85 13.99 15.54 17.83
C GLY A 85 14.62 16.85 17.39
N ALA A 86 15.02 16.97 16.12
CA ALA A 86 15.61 18.20 15.57
C ALA A 86 14.55 19.26 15.24
N LYS A 87 13.27 18.87 15.09
CA LYS A 87 12.20 19.75 14.60
C LYS A 87 11.09 20.00 15.63
N VAL A 88 11.29 19.62 16.89
CA VAL A 88 10.27 19.70 17.96
C VAL A 88 9.62 21.09 18.10
N CYS A 89 10.37 22.16 17.83
CA CYS A 89 9.88 23.55 17.92
C CYS A 89 9.32 24.13 16.61
N HIS A 90 9.26 23.36 15.52
CA HIS A 90 8.71 23.82 14.24
C HIS A 90 7.19 23.61 14.21
N GLY A 91 6.48 24.55 13.57
CA GLY A 91 5.04 24.39 13.35
C GLY A 91 4.76 23.17 12.47
N LYS A 92 3.86 22.30 12.93
CA LYS A 92 3.37 21.14 12.17
C LYS A 92 2.09 21.52 11.42
N LEU A 93 1.90 20.98 10.23
CA LEU A 93 0.64 21.13 9.49
C LEU A 93 -0.48 20.40 10.22
N THR A 94 -1.67 20.99 10.24
CA THR A 94 -2.86 20.32 10.78
C THR A 94 -3.34 19.25 9.79
N PRO A 95 -3.48 17.98 10.22
CA PRO A 95 -3.90 16.93 9.32
C PRO A 95 -5.35 17.09 8.85
N LEU A 96 -5.57 16.91 7.55
CA LEU A 96 -6.90 16.74 6.97
C LEU A 96 -7.23 15.24 6.95
N HIS A 97 -8.28 14.83 7.66
CA HIS A 97 -8.76 13.46 7.67
C HIS A 97 -9.83 13.24 6.60
N LYS A 98 -9.72 12.16 5.82
CA LYS A 98 -10.72 11.79 4.81
C LYS A 98 -10.78 10.28 4.65
N ALA A 99 -11.99 9.73 4.57
CA ALA A 99 -12.19 8.33 4.17
C ALA A 99 -11.88 8.19 2.66
N LEU A 100 -10.72 7.63 2.32
CA LEU A 100 -10.28 7.42 0.93
C LEU A 100 -10.61 6.00 0.42
N PHE A 101 -10.57 5.02 1.33
CA PHE A 101 -10.87 3.63 1.06
C PHE A 101 -11.42 2.98 2.34
N THR A 102 -12.07 1.83 2.20
CA THR A 102 -12.61 1.09 3.34
C THR A 102 -11.48 0.51 4.20
N ILE A 103 -11.47 0.85 5.49
CA ILE A 103 -10.61 0.20 6.48
C ILE A 103 -11.39 -0.98 7.08
N PRO A 104 -10.94 -2.23 6.92
CA PRO A 104 -11.64 -3.40 7.44
C PRO A 104 -11.77 -3.36 8.97
N GLN A 105 -12.89 -3.84 9.49
CA GLN A 105 -13.06 -3.99 10.94
C GLN A 105 -11.98 -4.91 11.52
N GLY A 106 -11.30 -4.43 12.56
CA GLY A 106 -10.18 -5.11 13.21
C GLY A 106 -8.81 -4.83 12.59
N ALA A 107 -8.73 -4.12 11.45
CA ALA A 107 -7.46 -3.68 10.89
C ALA A 107 -6.81 -2.68 11.85
N PHE A 108 -5.51 -2.85 12.08
CA PHE A 108 -4.76 -2.04 13.02
C PHE A 108 -3.36 -1.77 12.50
N ILE A 109 -3.06 -0.48 12.38
CA ILE A 109 -1.73 0.05 12.13
C ILE A 109 -1.31 0.82 13.39
N LYS A 110 -0.13 0.49 13.91
CA LYS A 110 0.47 1.21 15.04
C LYS A 110 0.88 2.60 14.57
N GLY A 111 0.38 3.65 15.23
CA GLY A 111 0.80 5.04 14.95
C GLY A 111 2.23 5.33 15.44
N LYS A 112 2.78 6.43 14.95
CA LYS A 112 4.06 7.01 15.37
C LYS A 112 3.87 8.52 15.62
N GLU A 113 4.20 9.01 16.81
CA GLU A 113 4.00 10.42 17.19
C GLU A 113 5.00 11.35 16.49
N GLU A 114 6.12 10.78 16.05
CA GLU A 114 7.22 11.45 15.38
C GLU A 114 6.86 11.84 13.95
N ILE A 115 5.82 11.24 13.35
CA ILE A 115 5.43 11.53 11.97
C ILE A 115 4.65 12.83 11.87
N PHE A 116 5.02 13.67 10.90
CA PHE A 116 4.32 14.91 10.59
C PHE A 116 4.17 15.10 9.07
N LEU A 117 3.15 15.86 8.66
CA LEU A 117 2.90 16.16 7.25
C LEU A 117 3.89 17.21 6.72
N THR A 118 4.39 16.99 5.51
CA THR A 118 5.28 17.92 4.79
C THR A 118 4.59 18.62 3.63
N ASP A 119 3.46 18.09 3.16
CA ASP A 119 2.63 18.68 2.11
C ASP A 119 1.24 19.03 2.65
N LYS A 120 0.72 20.19 2.24
CA LYS A 120 -0.63 20.65 2.59
C LYS A 120 -1.73 19.85 1.89
N ASN A 121 -1.41 19.16 0.80
CA ASN A 121 -2.32 18.32 0.05
C ASN A 121 -2.31 16.87 0.57
N ALA A 122 -1.41 16.53 1.50
CA ALA A 122 -1.39 15.22 2.12
C ALA A 122 -2.63 15.02 3.02
N VAL A 123 -3.26 13.86 2.86
CA VAL A 123 -4.52 13.51 3.54
C VAL A 123 -4.29 12.28 4.41
N VAL A 124 -4.77 12.32 5.65
CA VAL A 124 -4.77 11.18 6.56
C VAL A 124 -6.01 10.32 6.29
N ALA A 125 -5.79 9.08 5.88
CA ALA A 125 -6.84 8.18 5.42
C ALA A 125 -7.58 7.46 6.57
N ASN A 126 -7.01 7.48 7.78
CA ASN A 126 -7.62 6.89 8.96
C ASN A 126 -8.43 7.90 9.78
N GLU A 127 -9.46 7.39 10.45
CA GLU A 127 -10.21 8.14 11.47
C GLU A 127 -9.37 8.24 12.75
N LYS A 128 -9.55 9.33 13.52
CA LYS A 128 -8.81 9.73 14.75
C LYS A 128 -7.54 10.55 14.51
N GLU A 129 -7.18 11.35 15.52
CA GLU A 129 -6.12 12.37 15.51
C GLU A 129 -4.71 11.85 15.16
N GLU A 130 -4.45 10.54 15.32
CA GLU A 130 -3.15 9.95 15.03
C GLU A 130 -2.93 9.74 13.52
N ILE A 131 -1.75 10.11 13.02
CA ILE A 131 -1.33 9.82 11.64
C ILE A 131 -0.92 8.35 11.57
N LYS A 132 -1.60 7.55 10.71
CA LYS A 132 -1.25 6.13 10.49
C LYS A 132 -1.09 5.81 9.01
N ILE A 133 -2.00 6.35 8.20
CA ILE A 133 -1.97 6.19 6.74
C ILE A 133 -2.12 7.57 6.12
N VAL A 134 -1.15 7.96 5.29
CA VAL A 134 -1.17 9.23 4.57
C VAL A 134 -1.18 8.96 3.08
N VAL A 135 -1.97 9.71 2.33
CA VAL A 135 -1.96 9.74 0.88
C VAL A 135 -1.61 11.16 0.45
N ASN A 136 -0.62 11.28 -0.43
CA ASN A 136 -0.22 12.54 -1.03
C ASN A 136 -0.28 12.42 -2.55
N GLU A 137 -1.08 13.26 -3.20
CA GLU A 137 -1.09 13.34 -4.66
C GLU A 137 0.20 14.03 -5.13
N TYR A 138 0.86 13.45 -6.14
CA TYR A 138 2.15 13.92 -6.64
C TYR A 138 2.16 13.90 -8.17
N ASP A 139 1.90 15.07 -8.75
CA ASP A 139 1.58 15.26 -10.17
C ASP A 139 0.48 14.30 -10.67
N LYS A 140 0.83 13.30 -11.48
CA LYS A 140 -0.11 12.31 -12.02
C LYS A 140 -0.21 11.05 -11.16
N GLY A 141 0.74 10.84 -10.26
CA GLY A 141 0.80 9.70 -9.36
C GLY A 141 0.53 10.10 -7.92
N LYS A 142 0.96 9.25 -6.99
CA LYS A 142 0.77 9.49 -5.56
C LYS A 142 1.76 8.73 -4.70
N GLY A 143 2.12 9.33 -3.57
CA GLY A 143 2.78 8.65 -2.47
C GLY A 143 1.76 8.20 -1.42
N ILE A 144 1.97 7.01 -0.87
CA ILE A 144 1.19 6.49 0.25
C ILE A 144 2.15 6.08 1.36
N TYR A 145 1.92 6.55 2.58
CA TYR A 145 2.74 6.21 3.74
C TYR A 145 1.93 5.44 4.77
N LEU A 146 2.51 4.37 5.32
CA LEU A 146 2.00 3.63 6.47
C LEU A 146 3.03 3.69 7.60
N THR A 147 2.61 4.08 8.80
CA THR A 147 3.50 4.13 9.97
C THR A 147 4.04 2.76 10.39
N HIS A 148 3.28 1.70 10.14
CA HIS A 148 3.65 0.32 10.44
C HIS A 148 2.82 -0.66 9.62
N PHE A 149 3.28 -1.89 9.50
CA PHE A 149 2.46 -2.98 8.96
C PHE A 149 2.78 -4.30 9.67
N ASN A 150 1.75 -4.97 10.18
CA ASN A 150 1.84 -6.31 10.74
C ASN A 150 0.90 -7.22 9.97
N TYR A 151 1.33 -8.45 9.72
CA TYR A 151 0.49 -9.45 9.07
C TYR A 151 -0.69 -9.85 9.97
N THR A 152 -1.89 -9.54 9.51
CA THR A 152 -3.17 -10.08 9.99
C THR A 152 -4.12 -10.16 8.78
N VAL A 153 -5.18 -10.96 8.86
CA VAL A 153 -6.18 -11.05 7.77
C VAL A 153 -6.77 -9.67 7.46
N GLU A 154 -7.07 -8.90 8.50
CA GLU A 154 -7.62 -7.54 8.40
C GLU A 154 -6.64 -6.57 7.75
N ASN A 155 -5.36 -6.63 8.12
CA ASN A 155 -4.32 -5.77 7.56
C ASN A 155 -3.98 -6.14 6.11
N THR A 156 -4.00 -7.43 5.76
CA THR A 156 -3.85 -7.89 4.37
C THR A 156 -5.00 -7.37 3.52
N ARG A 157 -6.24 -7.43 4.02
CA ARG A 157 -7.40 -6.82 3.33
C ARG A 157 -7.27 -5.30 3.22
N LEU A 158 -6.75 -4.63 4.25
CA LEU A 158 -6.47 -3.19 4.21
C LEU A 158 -5.45 -2.86 3.11
N LEU A 159 -4.36 -3.61 3.02
CA LEU A 159 -3.34 -3.42 1.98
C LEU A 159 -3.93 -3.61 0.58
N LEU A 160 -4.78 -4.62 0.37
CA LEU A 160 -5.50 -4.79 -0.89
C LEU A 160 -6.36 -3.56 -1.22
N ASN A 161 -7.12 -3.04 -0.26
CA ASN A 161 -7.94 -1.85 -0.47
C ASN A 161 -7.10 -0.61 -0.80
N ILE A 162 -5.92 -0.46 -0.17
CA ILE A 162 -4.95 0.60 -0.48
C ILE A 162 -4.44 0.45 -1.91
N LEU A 163 -4.06 -0.76 -2.35
CA LEU A 163 -3.57 -1.02 -3.70
C LEU A 163 -4.65 -0.73 -4.75
N LEU A 164 -5.89 -1.19 -4.52
CA LEU A 164 -7.02 -0.90 -5.40
C LEU A 164 -7.27 0.61 -5.51
N TYR A 165 -7.30 1.31 -4.39
CA TYR A 165 -7.41 2.77 -4.35
C TYR A 165 -6.26 3.45 -5.11
N ALA A 166 -5.02 3.01 -4.89
CA ALA A 166 -3.85 3.60 -5.50
C ALA A 166 -3.89 3.50 -7.04
N MET A 167 -4.44 2.40 -7.54
CA MET A 167 -4.70 2.11 -8.95
C MET A 167 -5.97 2.77 -9.52
N GLY A 168 -6.67 3.60 -8.73
CA GLY A 168 -7.92 4.23 -9.14
C GLY A 168 -9.10 3.27 -9.31
N LYS A 169 -9.02 2.07 -8.73
CA LYS A 169 -10.10 1.07 -8.73
C LYS A 169 -11.05 1.35 -7.57
N THR A 170 -11.93 2.34 -7.76
CA THR A 170 -12.93 2.77 -6.76
C THR A 170 -14.23 1.96 -6.82
N GLU A 171 -14.40 1.15 -7.85
CA GLU A 171 -15.55 0.24 -8.03
C GLU A 171 -15.16 -1.20 -7.72
N ALA A 172 -16.19 -2.04 -7.57
CA ALA A 172 -16.00 -3.44 -7.27
C ALA A 172 -15.24 -4.13 -8.40
N THR A 173 -14.01 -4.56 -8.10
CA THR A 173 -13.09 -5.15 -9.06
C THR A 173 -13.39 -6.63 -9.23
N ALA A 174 -13.39 -7.12 -10.47
CA ALA A 174 -13.60 -8.53 -10.75
C ALA A 174 -12.52 -9.39 -10.06
N TYR A 175 -12.91 -10.61 -9.68
CA TYR A 175 -12.08 -11.61 -9.03
C TYR A 175 -11.46 -11.14 -7.71
N ILE A 176 -12.23 -10.36 -6.95
CA ILE A 176 -11.95 -10.03 -5.55
C ILE A 176 -13.10 -10.56 -4.71
N CYS A 177 -12.76 -11.37 -3.70
CA CYS A 177 -13.71 -11.87 -2.71
C CYS A 177 -14.19 -10.75 -1.79
N ASP A 178 -15.49 -10.67 -1.51
CA ASP A 178 -16.03 -9.73 -0.53
C ASP A 178 -15.65 -10.10 0.93
N ASN A 179 -15.42 -11.38 1.21
CA ASN A 179 -15.05 -11.88 2.53
C ASN A 179 -13.53 -11.90 2.74
N LYS A 180 -13.04 -11.20 3.77
CA LYS A 180 -11.62 -11.09 4.14
C LYS A 180 -10.92 -12.42 4.42
N TYR A 181 -11.65 -13.46 4.84
CA TYR A 181 -11.10 -14.79 5.10
C TYR A 181 -10.98 -15.66 3.84
N THR A 182 -11.46 -15.17 2.70
CA THR A 182 -11.41 -15.91 1.44
C THR A 182 -10.61 -15.16 0.40
N GLU A 183 -9.93 -15.91 -0.46
CA GLU A 183 -9.17 -15.40 -1.59
C GLU A 183 -9.53 -16.18 -2.85
N CYS A 184 -9.33 -15.58 -4.01
CA CYS A 184 -9.53 -16.28 -5.26
C CYS A 184 -8.45 -15.94 -6.29
N ALA A 185 -8.24 -16.87 -7.21
CA ALA A 185 -7.33 -16.73 -8.33
C ALA A 185 -8.03 -17.20 -9.62
N TYR A 186 -8.11 -16.29 -10.59
CA TYR A 186 -8.69 -16.59 -11.89
C TYR A 186 -7.60 -16.94 -12.90
N PHE A 187 -7.76 -18.09 -13.56
CA PHE A 187 -6.86 -18.61 -14.59
C PHE A 187 -7.53 -18.49 -15.97
N SER A 188 -7.31 -17.36 -16.65
CA SER A 188 -7.99 -17.00 -17.90
C SER A 188 -7.82 -18.04 -19.02
N GLU A 189 -6.63 -18.63 -19.17
CA GLU A 189 -6.36 -19.65 -20.20
C GLU A 189 -7.22 -20.92 -20.06
N SER A 190 -7.56 -21.27 -18.82
CA SER A 190 -8.36 -22.46 -18.51
C SER A 190 -9.80 -22.15 -18.09
N LYS A 191 -10.15 -20.86 -17.98
CA LYS A 191 -11.46 -20.39 -17.49
C LYS A 191 -11.81 -20.96 -16.11
N LYS A 192 -10.81 -21.13 -15.25
CA LYS A 192 -10.98 -21.68 -13.89
C LYS A 192 -10.84 -20.59 -12.84
N LEU A 193 -11.68 -20.66 -11.82
CA LEU A 193 -11.58 -19.82 -10.63
C LEU A 193 -11.31 -20.71 -9.42
N ALA A 194 -10.12 -20.60 -8.85
CA ALA A 194 -9.80 -21.22 -7.57
C ALA A 194 -10.23 -20.27 -6.45
N VAL A 195 -10.97 -20.78 -5.47
CA VAL A 195 -11.43 -20.03 -4.28
C VAL A 195 -11.02 -20.79 -3.04
N ILE A 196 -10.35 -20.12 -2.11
CA ILE A 196 -9.83 -20.71 -0.88
C ILE A 196 -10.42 -20.02 0.34
N ASN A 197 -10.71 -20.80 1.38
CA ASN A 197 -10.99 -20.31 2.72
C ASN A 197 -9.72 -20.43 3.59
N ASN A 198 -9.16 -19.29 3.98
CA ASN A 198 -7.97 -19.21 4.82
C ASN A 198 -8.27 -19.25 6.32
N SER A 199 -9.51 -19.49 6.72
CA SER A 199 -9.92 -19.61 8.13
C SER A 199 -10.21 -21.05 8.55
N GLU A 200 -10.26 -21.25 9.86
CA GLU A 200 -10.63 -22.52 10.51
C GLU A 200 -12.15 -22.69 10.68
N GLU A 201 -12.95 -21.77 10.14
CA GLU A 201 -14.41 -21.77 10.24
C GLU A 201 -15.05 -21.81 8.84
N PRO A 202 -16.29 -22.31 8.68
CA PRO A 202 -17.02 -22.18 7.42
C PRO A 202 -17.19 -20.71 7.00
N GLN A 203 -16.96 -20.42 5.73
CA GLN A 203 -17.10 -19.08 5.16
C GLN A 203 -17.99 -19.11 3.91
N SER A 204 -18.70 -18.00 3.70
CA SER A 204 -19.37 -17.70 2.44
C SER A 204 -18.73 -16.48 1.83
N THR A 205 -18.59 -16.46 0.50
CA THR A 205 -17.99 -15.34 -0.22
C THR A 205 -18.70 -15.08 -1.54
N VAL A 206 -18.80 -13.81 -1.91
CA VAL A 206 -19.30 -13.36 -3.21
C VAL A 206 -18.14 -12.80 -4.01
N ILE A 207 -18.01 -13.30 -5.23
CA ILE A 207 -16.98 -12.91 -6.20
C ILE A 207 -17.68 -12.33 -7.42
N LEU A 208 -17.28 -11.13 -7.82
CA LEU A 208 -17.70 -10.56 -9.10
C LEU A 208 -16.81 -11.13 -10.21
N THR A 209 -17.40 -11.68 -11.25
CA THR A 209 -16.74 -12.10 -12.49
C THR A 209 -17.28 -11.25 -13.65
N HIS A 210 -16.76 -11.43 -14.87
CA HIS A 210 -17.33 -10.72 -16.02
C HIS A 210 -18.70 -11.26 -16.45
N GLN A 211 -19.01 -12.53 -16.17
CA GLN A 211 -20.34 -13.12 -16.35
C GLN A 211 -21.35 -12.74 -15.24
N GLY A 212 -20.90 -12.33 -14.05
CA GLY A 212 -21.80 -11.91 -12.98
C GLY A 212 -21.28 -12.23 -11.58
N LYS A 213 -22.19 -12.26 -10.60
CA LYS A 213 -21.86 -12.62 -9.22
C LYS A 213 -21.88 -14.13 -9.04
N VAL A 214 -20.85 -14.66 -8.41
CA VAL A 214 -20.76 -16.05 -8.01
C VAL A 214 -20.66 -16.09 -6.48
N THR A 215 -21.55 -16.86 -5.85
CA THR A 215 -21.51 -17.12 -4.40
C THR A 215 -20.92 -18.49 -4.17
N VAL A 216 -19.97 -18.58 -3.23
CA VAL A 216 -19.27 -19.83 -2.90
C VAL A 216 -19.29 -20.02 -1.38
N ASP A 217 -19.86 -21.15 -0.96
CA ASP A 217 -19.75 -21.63 0.41
C ASP A 217 -18.58 -22.61 0.51
N LEU A 218 -17.73 -22.40 1.51
CA LEU A 218 -16.51 -23.16 1.77
C LEU A 218 -16.49 -23.61 3.23
N VAL A 219 -16.17 -24.88 3.47
CA VAL A 219 -15.85 -25.34 4.82
C VAL A 219 -14.47 -24.82 5.25
N ALA A 220 -14.10 -25.00 6.52
CA ALA A 220 -12.81 -24.61 7.06
C ALA A 220 -11.63 -25.15 6.20
N GLY A 221 -10.72 -24.26 5.78
CA GLY A 221 -9.55 -24.61 4.98
C GLY A 221 -9.82 -25.14 3.56
N GLU A 222 -11.05 -25.10 3.05
CA GLU A 222 -11.40 -25.66 1.74
C GLU A 222 -10.81 -24.83 0.59
N LEU A 223 -10.30 -25.53 -0.43
CA LEU A 223 -10.03 -24.99 -1.76
C LEU A 223 -11.05 -25.58 -2.74
N LYS A 224 -11.83 -24.72 -3.40
CA LYS A 224 -12.81 -25.10 -4.42
C LYS A 224 -12.39 -24.53 -5.77
N ILE A 225 -12.46 -25.35 -6.81
CA ILE A 225 -12.24 -24.92 -8.20
C ILE A 225 -13.59 -24.86 -8.89
N LEU A 226 -13.92 -23.69 -9.43
CA LEU A 226 -15.06 -23.48 -10.30
C LEU A 226 -14.58 -23.50 -11.75
N GLU A 227 -15.30 -24.24 -12.58
CA GLU A 227 -15.01 -24.42 -14.00
C GLU A 227 -15.90 -23.48 -14.84
N ASP A 228 -15.50 -23.20 -16.07
CA ASP A 228 -16.24 -22.41 -17.07
C ASP A 228 -16.60 -20.97 -16.64
N ILE A 229 -15.75 -20.35 -15.82
CA ILE A 229 -15.87 -18.95 -15.41
C ILE A 229 -15.26 -18.01 -16.47
N GLU A 230 -16.06 -17.09 -17.01
CA GLU A 230 -15.60 -15.95 -17.82
C GLU A 230 -16.01 -14.64 -17.17
#